data_AF-A0A525KB00-F1
#
_entry.id   AF-A0A525KB00-F1
#
_cell.length_a   1.000
_cell.length_b   1.000
_cell.length_c   1.000
_cell.angle_alpha   90.00
_cell.angle_beta   90.00
_cell.angle_gamma   90.00
#
_symmetry.space_group_name_H-M   'P 1'
#
loop_
_entity.id
_entity.type
_entity.pdbx_description
1 polymer ?
#
loop_
_entity_poly.entity_id
_entity_poly.type
_entity_poly.pdbx_seq_one_letter_code
_entity_poly.pdbx_strand_id
1 'polypeptide(L)'
;MGSPGYPHLRGFILAAALLLACQPALAEKRVALVIGNSAYQNAPLLANPVNDETVVAATFKAAGFDFVDSRHDLSALEVRRALRDFSDHARDADIAVIYYAGHGIEVDGT
;
A
#
# COMPACT_ATOMS: atom_id res chain seq x y z
N MET A 1 -6.24 46.77 43.52
CA MET A 1 -5.31 45.64 43.69
C MET A 1 -5.13 45.00 42.31
N GLY A 2 -4.18 45.51 41.50
CA GLY A 2 -4.00 45.07 40.11
C GLY A 2 -3.12 43.82 40.08
N SER A 3 -3.67 42.71 39.62
CA SER A 3 -2.91 41.47 39.39
C SER A 3 -1.85 41.71 38.31
N PRO A 4 -0.56 41.43 38.56
CA PRO A 4 0.48 41.55 37.54
C PRO A 4 0.18 40.55 36.42
N GLY A 5 -0.14 41.06 35.23
CA GLY A 5 -0.27 40.25 34.03
C GLY A 5 1.11 39.74 33.62
N TYR A 6 1.25 38.44 33.44
CA TYR A 6 2.46 37.80 32.91
C TYR A 6 2.25 37.48 31.41
N PRO A 7 2.34 38.47 30.50
CA PRO A 7 2.09 38.27 29.06
C PRO A 7 3.05 37.25 28.44
N HIS A 8 4.28 37.19 28.96
CA HIS A 8 5.31 36.25 28.52
C HIS A 8 4.95 34.80 28.87
N LEU A 9 4.34 34.56 30.04
CA LEU A 9 3.93 33.22 30.47
C LEU A 9 2.78 32.69 29.59
N ARG A 10 1.85 33.57 29.20
CA ARG A 10 0.76 33.24 28.26
C ARG A 10 1.28 32.92 26.86
N GLY A 11 2.21 33.73 26.35
CA GLY A 11 2.85 33.49 25.05
C GLY A 11 3.63 32.18 25.03
N PHE A 12 4.32 31.86 26.12
CA PHE A 12 5.09 30.61 26.25
C PHE A 12 4.18 29.37 26.28
N ILE A 13 3.07 29.42 27.01
CA ILE A 13 2.08 28.33 27.05
C ILE A 13 1.44 28.13 25.66
N LEU A 14 1.11 29.22 24.96
CA LEU A 14 0.52 29.15 23.62
C LEU A 14 1.51 28.57 22.60
N ALA A 15 2.78 28.96 22.66
CA ALA A 15 3.85 28.42 21.81
C ALA A 15 4.12 26.93 22.08
N ALA A 16 4.16 26.53 23.36
CA ALA A 16 4.32 25.13 23.75
C ALA A 16 3.13 24.27 23.28
N ALA A 17 1.90 24.78 23.40
CA ALA A 17 0.71 24.10 22.90
C ALA A 17 0.72 23.94 21.36
N LEU A 18 1.22 24.94 20.63
CA LEU A 18 1.35 24.88 19.17
C LEU A 18 2.40 23.85 18.72
N LEU A 19 3.51 23.73 19.46
CA LEU A 19 4.55 22.73 19.22
C LEU A 19 4.07 21.30 19.53
N LEU A 20 3.23 21.12 20.56
CA LEU A 20 2.63 19.83 20.91
C LEU A 20 1.54 19.39 19.91
N ALA A 21 0.84 20.33 19.28
CA ALA A 21 -0.15 20.06 18.25
C ALA A 21 0.48 19.60 16.92
N CYS A 22 1.76 19.88 16.70
CA CYS A 22 2.53 19.38 15.57
C CYS A 22 3.11 18.00 15.90
N GLN A 23 2.24 17.00 16.08
CA GLN A 23 2.70 15.61 16.11
C GLN A 23 3.15 15.23 14.69
N PRO A 24 4.24 14.46 14.53
CA PRO A 24 4.53 13.85 13.24
C PRO A 24 3.32 13.00 12.85
N ALA A 25 2.73 13.29 11.70
CA ALA A 25 1.81 12.34 11.09
C ALA A 25 2.61 11.05 10.90
N LEU A 26 2.24 9.98 11.60
CA LEU A 26 2.74 8.64 11.31
C LEU A 26 2.39 8.37 9.85
N ALA A 27 3.39 8.43 8.97
CA ALA A 27 3.24 8.07 7.58
C ALA A 27 2.97 6.57 7.56
N GLU A 28 1.70 6.22 7.34
CA GLU A 28 1.23 4.85 7.22
C GLU A 28 1.98 4.17 6.06
N LYS A 29 2.76 3.13 6.35
CA LYS A 29 3.52 2.40 5.32
C LYS A 29 2.57 1.47 4.57
N ARG A 30 2.29 1.76 3.31
CA ARG A 30 1.36 1.03 2.45
C ARG A 30 2.10 0.33 1.33
N VAL A 31 1.88 -0.97 1.18
CA VAL A 31 2.56 -1.79 0.16
C VAL A 31 1.56 -2.59 -0.67
N ALA A 32 1.84 -2.77 -1.96
CA ALA A 32 1.00 -3.51 -2.88
C ALA A 32 1.81 -4.48 -3.75
N LEU A 33 1.22 -5.64 -4.03
CA LEU A 33 1.63 -6.58 -5.07
C LEU A 33 0.51 -6.69 -6.10
N VAL A 34 0.81 -6.44 -7.37
CA VAL A 34 -0.15 -6.46 -8.47
C VAL A 34 0.33 -7.47 -9.50
N ILE A 35 -0.48 -8.49 -9.77
CA ILE A 35 -0.15 -9.57 -10.71
C ILE A 35 -1.20 -9.64 -11.81
N GLY A 36 -0.77 -9.58 -13.07
CA GLY A 36 -1.63 -9.79 -14.25
C GLY A 36 -1.16 -10.98 -15.08
N ASN A 37 -1.94 -12.06 -15.14
CA ASN A 37 -1.61 -13.24 -15.96
C ASN A 37 -2.55 -13.34 -17.16
N SER A 38 -1.98 -13.20 -18.36
CA SER A 38 -2.67 -13.27 -19.65
C SER A 38 -2.28 -14.52 -20.45
N ALA A 39 -1.00 -14.90 -20.45
CA ALA A 39 -0.40 -15.91 -21.32
C ALA A 39 -0.23 -17.28 -20.64
N TYR A 40 -1.34 -17.99 -20.40
CA TYR A 40 -1.30 -19.34 -19.86
C TYR A 40 -0.92 -20.37 -20.93
N GLN A 41 -0.02 -21.30 -20.60
CA GLN A 41 0.41 -22.35 -21.54
C GLN A 41 -0.72 -23.31 -21.95
N ASN A 42 -1.69 -23.55 -21.06
CA ASN A 42 -2.74 -24.56 -21.22
C ASN A 42 -4.16 -23.96 -21.18
N ALA A 43 -4.32 -22.64 -21.30
CA ALA A 43 -5.62 -21.99 -21.28
C ALA A 43 -5.67 -20.85 -22.32
N PRO A 44 -6.88 -20.43 -22.75
CA PRO A 44 -7.02 -19.32 -23.68
C PRO A 44 -6.37 -18.04 -23.16
N LEU A 45 -5.71 -17.32 -24.07
CA LEU A 45 -5.11 -16.01 -23.81
C LEU A 45 -6.18 -15.04 -23.31
N LEU A 46 -5.90 -14.34 -22.22
CA LEU A 46 -6.74 -13.24 -21.75
C LEU A 46 -6.11 -11.91 -22.18
N ALA A 47 -6.86 -11.08 -22.92
CA ALA A 47 -6.31 -9.83 -23.47
C ALA A 47 -6.08 -8.73 -22.41
N ASN A 48 -6.83 -8.76 -21.31
CA ASN A 48 -6.94 -7.64 -20.38
C ASN A 48 -6.06 -7.70 -19.11
N PRO A 49 -5.72 -8.86 -18.52
CA PRO A 49 -5.03 -8.91 -17.22
C PRO A 49 -3.73 -8.10 -17.13
N VAL A 50 -2.91 -8.07 -18.18
CA VAL A 50 -1.70 -7.22 -18.22
C VAL A 50 -2.05 -5.73 -18.20
N ASN A 51 -3.07 -5.32 -18.97
CA ASN A 51 -3.54 -3.93 -18.95
C ASN A 51 -4.14 -3.57 -17.58
N ASP A 52 -4.91 -4.47 -16.98
CA ASP A 52 -5.53 -4.27 -15.67
C ASP A 52 -4.46 -4.14 -14.58
N GLU A 53 -3.42 -4.98 -14.60
CA GLU A 53 -2.26 -4.88 -13.72
C GLU A 53 -1.60 -3.50 -13.81
N THR A 54 -1.37 -2.99 -15.03
CA THR A 54 -0.72 -1.69 -15.22
C THR A 54 -1.57 -0.54 -14.66
N VAL A 55 -2.89 -0.56 -14.91
CA VAL A 55 -3.82 0.48 -14.41
C VAL A 55 -3.93 0.43 -12.88
N VAL A 56 -4.05 -0.76 -12.30
CA VAL A 56 -4.17 -0.92 -10.85
C VAL A 56 -2.88 -0.54 -10.13
N ALA A 57 -1.72 -0.94 -10.66
CA ALA A 57 -0.43 -0.53 -10.11
C ALA A 57 -0.24 0.99 -10.14
N ALA A 58 -0.64 1.65 -11.24
CA ALA A 58 -0.63 3.11 -11.32
C ALA A 58 -1.58 3.75 -10.29
N THR A 59 -2.73 3.14 -10.05
CA THR A 59 -3.72 3.61 -9.05
C THR A 59 -3.15 3.53 -7.63
N PHE A 60 -2.49 2.43 -7.25
CA PHE A 60 -1.86 2.32 -5.93
C PHE A 60 -0.73 3.34 -5.74
N LYS A 61 0.10 3.55 -6.77
CA LYS A 61 1.14 4.60 -6.74
C LYS A 61 0.53 5.98 -6.55
N ALA A 62 -0.55 6.29 -7.27
CA ALA A 62 -1.27 7.56 -7.14
C ALA A 62 -1.95 7.73 -5.77
N ALA A 63 -2.36 6.63 -5.14
CA ALA A 63 -2.94 6.60 -3.79
C ALA A 63 -1.91 6.71 -2.65
N GLY A 64 -0.62 6.87 -2.99
CA GLY A 64 0.45 7.05 -2.02
C GLY A 64 0.91 5.75 -1.37
N PHE A 65 0.89 4.63 -2.10
CA PHE A 65 1.56 3.43 -1.65
C PHE A 65 3.08 3.59 -1.77
N ASP A 66 3.80 3.28 -0.69
CA ASP A 66 5.26 3.39 -0.58
C ASP A 66 5.99 2.37 -1.46
N PHE A 67 5.39 1.18 -1.64
CA PHE A 67 5.94 0.12 -2.46
C PHE A 67 4.85 -0.55 -3.28
N VAL A 68 5.06 -0.63 -4.60
CA VAL A 68 4.13 -1.30 -5.53
C VAL A 68 4.96 -2.22 -6.44
N ASP A 69 4.91 -3.53 -6.16
CA ASP A 69 5.50 -4.57 -7.01
C ASP A 69 4.47 -4.99 -8.07
N SER A 70 4.86 -4.91 -9.34
CA SER A 70 3.97 -5.09 -10.49
C SER A 70 4.59 -6.14 -11.39
N ARG A 71 3.89 -7.27 -11.58
CA ARG A 71 4.40 -8.42 -12.32
C ARG A 71 3.32 -8.98 -13.24
N HIS A 72 3.72 -9.58 -14.35
CA HIS A 72 2.77 -10.21 -15.25
C HIS A 72 3.27 -11.53 -15.82
N ASP A 73 2.34 -12.34 -16.31
CA ASP A 73 2.56 -13.64 -16.96
C ASP A 73 3.46 -14.59 -16.15
N LEU A 74 3.24 -14.62 -14.84
CA LEU A 74 4.00 -15.46 -13.92
C LEU A 74 3.50 -16.90 -13.95
N SER A 75 4.43 -17.86 -13.97
CA SER A 75 4.14 -19.26 -13.65
C SER A 75 3.71 -19.42 -12.18
N ALA A 76 3.10 -20.57 -11.85
CA ALA A 76 2.70 -20.86 -10.47
C ALA A 76 3.88 -20.83 -9.48
N LEU A 77 5.09 -21.21 -9.92
CA LEU A 77 6.29 -21.14 -9.08
C LEU A 77 6.72 -19.68 -8.83
N GLU A 78 6.60 -18.84 -9.86
CA GLU A 78 6.94 -17.42 -9.78
C GLU A 78 5.94 -16.63 -8.96
N VAL A 79 4.64 -16.93 -9.05
CA VAL A 79 3.62 -16.36 -8.13
C VAL A 79 3.96 -16.71 -6.69
N ARG A 80 4.30 -17.98 -6.39
CA ARG A 80 4.73 -18.38 -5.04
C ARG A 80 6.00 -17.65 -4.58
N ARG A 81 6.92 -17.33 -5.48
CA ARG A 81 8.12 -16.53 -5.17
C ARG A 81 7.74 -15.08 -4.89
N ALA A 82 6.96 -14.45 -5.77
CA ALA A 82 6.48 -13.08 -5.61
C ALA A 82 5.76 -12.86 -4.28
N LEU A 83 4.91 -13.82 -3.87
CA LEU A 83 4.23 -13.77 -2.56
C LEU A 83 5.21 -13.82 -1.38
N ARG A 84 6.29 -14.61 -1.48
CA ARG A 84 7.32 -14.65 -0.44
C ARG A 84 8.12 -13.35 -0.39
N ASP A 85 8.57 -12.85 -1.53
CA ASP A 85 9.31 -11.59 -1.63
C ASP A 85 8.46 -10.41 -1.11
N PHE A 86 7.16 -10.42 -1.43
CA PHE A 86 6.21 -9.41 -0.94
C PHE A 86 5.95 -9.54 0.56
N SER A 87 5.95 -10.76 1.11
CA SER A 87 5.80 -10.96 2.56
C SER A 87 6.86 -10.21 3.36
N ASP A 88 8.07 -10.04 2.84
CA ASP A 88 9.12 -9.28 3.51
C ASP A 88 8.78 -7.78 3.58
N HIS A 89 8.14 -7.24 2.54
CA HIS A 89 7.68 -5.84 2.52
C HIS A 89 6.45 -5.62 3.40
N ALA A 90 5.58 -6.62 3.47
CA ALA A 90 4.33 -6.59 4.24
C ALA A 90 4.55 -6.66 5.77
N ARG A 91 5.68 -7.21 6.26
CA ARG A 91 5.92 -7.38 7.71
C ARG A 91 5.85 -6.08 8.50
N ASP A 92 6.38 -4.99 7.93
CA ASP A 92 6.45 -3.69 8.59
C ASP A 92 5.43 -2.71 8.02
N ALA A 93 4.49 -3.16 7.19
CA ALA A 93 3.50 -2.32 6.54
C ALA A 93 2.23 -2.23 7.40
N ASP A 94 1.66 -1.04 7.48
CA ASP A 94 0.36 -0.81 8.09
C ASP A 94 -0.78 -1.30 7.16
N ILE A 95 -0.58 -1.20 5.84
CA ILE A 95 -1.47 -1.74 4.82
C ILE A 95 -0.68 -2.58 3.82
N ALA A 96 -1.12 -3.80 3.56
CA ALA A 96 -0.61 -4.66 2.50
C ALA A 96 -1.75 -5.15 1.60
N VAL A 97 -1.67 -4.88 0.29
CA VAL A 97 -2.69 -5.28 -0.70
C VAL A 97 -2.09 -6.23 -1.72
N ILE A 98 -2.83 -7.27 -2.09
CA ILE A 98 -2.49 -8.15 -3.22
C ILE A 98 -3.64 -8.08 -4.22
N TYR A 99 -3.32 -7.72 -5.46
CA TYR A 99 -4.23 -7.73 -6.59
C TYR A 99 -3.79 -8.81 -7.59
N TYR A 100 -4.74 -9.62 -8.05
CA TYR A 100 -4.51 -10.65 -9.06
C TYR A 100 -5.59 -10.58 -10.14
N ALA A 101 -5.16 -10.45 -11.40
CA ALA A 101 -6.01 -10.60 -12.58
C ALA A 101 -5.53 -11.80 -13.40
N GLY A 102 -6.42 -12.75 -13.71
CA GLY A 102 -6.09 -13.96 -14.45
C GLY A 102 -7.17 -15.04 -14.30
N HIS A 103 -6.87 -16.27 -14.74
CA HIS A 103 -7.75 -17.42 -14.52
C HIS A 103 -7.69 -17.87 -13.06
N GLY A 104 -8.81 -17.76 -12.36
CA GLY A 104 -9.02 -18.37 -11.05
C GLY A 104 -9.77 -19.69 -11.18
N ILE A 105 -9.31 -20.72 -10.47
CA ILE A 105 -10.08 -21.96 -10.27
C ILE A 105 -10.33 -22.06 -8.78
N GLU A 106 -11.61 -22.11 -8.40
CA GLU A 106 -12.04 -22.39 -7.03
C GLU A 106 -12.41 -23.87 -6.92
N VAL A 107 -11.95 -24.53 -5.87
CA VAL A 107 -12.24 -25.93 -5.57
C VAL A 107 -12.70 -25.99 -4.12
N ASP A 108 -13.85 -26.63 -3.86
CA ASP A 108 -14.52 -26.72 -2.54
C ASP A 108 -14.93 -25.37 -1.91
N GLY A 109 -15.71 -24.58 -2.66
CA GLY A 109 -16.36 -23.36 -2.16
C GLY A 109 -17.59 -23.60 -1.28
N THR A 110 -17.39 -24.20 -0.10
CA THR A 110 -18.42 -24.26 0.97
C THR A 110 -18.11 -23.32 2.12
#